data_AF-A0A7V0VZ66-F1
#
_entry.id   AF-A0A7V0VZ66-F1
#
_cell.length_a   1.000
_cell.length_b   1.000
_cell.length_c   1.000
_cell.angle_alpha   90.00
_cell.angle_beta   90.00
_cell.angle_gamma   90.00
#
_symmetry.space_group_name_H-M   'P 1'
#
loop_
_entity.id
_entity.type
_entity.pdbx_description
1 polymer ?
#
loop_
_entity_poly.entity_id
_entity_poly.type
_entity_poly.pdbx_seq_one_letter_code
_entity_poly.pdbx_strand_id
1 'polypeptide(L)'
;MSNKRSDYINIFENIFLQGIRLNRNVGIKKLWKLNRVFRHALYSYIKRWVLLKTKKFLAPVAIAFSPTMRCNLSCIGCYAVDYPLDNELSLDEIDQLFSSAEKIGVFIFVITGGEPLMRKGILDLFQKHNKLLFLMITNGCLVDEHIVEKIASSGNIIPIVSIDGWKEQTDLRRGKGVYERVENTMQLMRDRNLVFGFSSMVWGDNYKILC
;
A
#
# COMPACT_ATOMS: atom_id res chain seq x y z
N MET A 1 -11.48 -43.02 -2.57
CA MET A 1 -10.86 -41.73 -2.18
C MET A 1 -9.78 -41.29 -3.19
N SER A 2 -10.10 -41.12 -4.48
CA SER A 2 -9.06 -40.76 -5.49
C SER A 2 -9.42 -39.64 -6.48
N ASN A 3 -10.63 -39.07 -6.49
CA ASN A 3 -11.02 -38.14 -7.58
C ASN A 3 -10.92 -36.63 -7.27
N LYS A 4 -10.95 -36.19 -6.01
CA LYS A 4 -10.97 -34.74 -5.70
C LYS A 4 -9.63 -34.03 -5.94
N ARG A 5 -8.49 -34.73 -5.87
CA ARG A 5 -7.15 -34.12 -6.00
C ARG A 5 -6.80 -33.77 -7.46
N SER A 6 -7.32 -34.56 -8.41
CA SER A 6 -7.23 -34.36 -9.86
C SER A 6 -7.97 -33.09 -10.30
N ASP A 7 -9.16 -32.84 -9.74
CA ASP A 7 -10.00 -31.69 -10.10
C ASP A 7 -9.35 -30.34 -9.76
N TYR A 8 -8.64 -30.24 -8.62
CA TYR A 8 -7.96 -28.99 -8.23
C TYR A 8 -6.74 -28.68 -9.09
N ILE A 9 -6.02 -29.69 -9.58
CA ILE A 9 -4.90 -29.51 -10.52
C ILE A 9 -5.44 -29.05 -11.87
N ASN A 10 -6.51 -29.69 -12.38
CA ASN A 10 -7.18 -29.29 -13.61
C ASN A 10 -7.78 -27.88 -13.55
N ILE A 11 -8.28 -27.45 -12.38
CA ILE A 11 -8.78 -26.08 -12.18
C ILE A 11 -7.61 -25.08 -12.13
N PHE A 12 -6.51 -25.41 -11.45
CA PHE A 12 -5.31 -24.56 -11.43
C PHE A 12 -4.73 -24.41 -12.83
N GLU A 13 -4.61 -25.49 -13.60
CA GLU A 13 -4.16 -25.46 -14.99
C GLU A 13 -5.11 -24.66 -15.88
N ASN A 14 -6.43 -24.81 -15.73
CA ASN A 14 -7.39 -24.03 -16.51
C ASN A 14 -7.36 -22.52 -16.19
N ILE A 15 -7.22 -22.13 -14.92
CA ILE A 15 -7.11 -20.72 -14.51
C ILE A 15 -5.77 -20.13 -14.95
N PHE A 16 -4.68 -20.90 -14.82
CA PHE A 16 -3.36 -20.52 -15.29
C PHE A 16 -3.34 -20.31 -16.82
N LEU A 17 -3.93 -21.25 -17.58
CA LEU A 17 -4.03 -21.16 -19.04
C LEU A 17 -4.99 -20.05 -19.50
N GLN A 18 -6.07 -19.76 -18.76
CA GLN A 18 -6.94 -18.61 -19.05
C GLN A 18 -6.25 -17.27 -18.78
N GLY A 19 -5.45 -17.17 -17.72
CA GLY A 19 -4.61 -16.00 -17.44
C GLY A 19 -3.56 -15.75 -18.52
N ILE A 20 -3.01 -16.82 -19.12
CA ILE A 20 -2.10 -16.75 -20.27
C ILE A 20 -2.84 -16.32 -21.55
N ARG A 21 -4.06 -16.80 -21.78
CA ARG A 21 -4.86 -16.47 -22.99
C ARG A 21 -5.29 -15.00 -23.06
N LEU A 22 -5.51 -14.33 -21.93
CA LEU A 22 -5.88 -12.91 -21.88
C LEU A 22 -4.74 -11.95 -22.26
N ASN A 23 -3.52 -12.45 -22.48
CA ASN A 23 -2.35 -11.59 -22.71
C ASN A 23 -1.49 -12.08 -23.90
N ARG A 24 -2.14 -12.23 -25.07
CA ARG A 24 -1.52 -12.76 -26.31
C ARG A 24 -0.25 -12.03 -26.78
N ASN A 25 0.03 -10.82 -26.29
CA ASN A 25 1.16 -9.99 -26.73
C ASN A 25 2.33 -9.85 -25.74
N VAL A 26 2.30 -10.51 -24.58
CA VAL A 26 3.41 -10.44 -23.62
C VAL A 26 3.98 -11.84 -23.40
N GLY A 27 5.19 -12.10 -23.92
CA GLY A 27 5.81 -13.42 -23.85
C GLY A 27 5.94 -13.94 -22.41
N ILE A 28 5.67 -15.23 -22.20
CA ILE A 28 5.71 -15.95 -20.91
C ILE A 28 7.01 -15.70 -20.12
N LYS A 29 8.16 -15.59 -20.80
CA LYS A 29 9.46 -15.29 -20.17
C LYS A 29 9.57 -13.84 -19.65
N LYS A 30 8.83 -12.90 -20.23
CA LYS A 30 8.78 -11.48 -19.83
C LYS A 30 7.79 -11.28 -18.67
N LEU A 31 6.66 -12.01 -18.69
CA LEU A 31 5.71 -12.16 -17.57
C LEU A 31 6.29 -12.89 -16.35
N TRP A 32 7.34 -13.69 -16.52
CA TRP A 32 8.05 -14.31 -15.39
C TRP A 32 9.06 -13.37 -14.73
N LYS A 33 9.57 -12.38 -15.48
CA LYS A 33 10.47 -11.34 -14.97
C LYS A 33 9.71 -10.13 -14.39
N LEU A 34 8.55 -9.76 -14.95
CA LEU A 34 7.59 -8.82 -14.35
C LEU A 34 6.53 -9.59 -13.56
N ASN A 35 6.35 -9.48 -12.26
CA ASN A 35 6.95 -8.64 -11.23
C ASN A 35 6.43 -9.26 -9.93
N ARG A 36 7.25 -9.47 -8.90
CA ARG A 36 6.91 -10.14 -7.63
C ARG A 36 5.49 -9.83 -7.11
N VAL A 37 5.07 -8.57 -7.20
CA VAL A 37 3.72 -8.05 -6.89
C VAL A 37 2.58 -8.80 -7.60
N PHE A 38 2.65 -9.02 -8.92
CA PHE A 38 1.62 -9.75 -9.68
C PHE A 38 1.48 -11.21 -9.24
N ARG A 39 2.61 -11.87 -8.93
CA ARG A 39 2.60 -13.25 -8.42
C ARG A 39 1.88 -13.33 -7.08
N HIS A 40 2.14 -12.38 -6.18
CA HIS A 40 1.48 -12.33 -4.90
C HIS A 40 0.01 -11.93 -5.02
N ALA A 41 -0.35 -11.02 -5.92
CA ALA A 41 -1.74 -10.68 -6.21
C ALA A 41 -2.54 -11.91 -6.67
N LEU A 42 -2.01 -12.68 -7.63
CA LEU A 42 -2.63 -13.90 -8.13
C LEU A 42 -2.72 -14.97 -7.05
N TYR A 43 -1.64 -15.19 -6.29
CA TYR A 43 -1.63 -16.15 -5.18
C TYR A 43 -2.68 -15.80 -4.12
N SER A 44 -2.75 -14.53 -3.71
CA SER A 44 -3.74 -14.05 -2.76
C SER A 44 -5.16 -14.18 -3.29
N TYR A 45 -5.40 -13.90 -4.58
CA TYR A 45 -6.70 -14.13 -5.22
C TYR A 45 -7.13 -15.60 -5.14
N ILE A 46 -6.25 -16.52 -5.58
CA ILE A 46 -6.52 -17.97 -5.54
C ILE A 46 -6.80 -18.42 -4.10
N LYS A 47 -5.98 -17.98 -3.14
CA LYS A 47 -6.15 -18.31 -1.72
C LYS A 47 -7.50 -17.86 -1.18
N ARG A 48 -7.90 -16.61 -1.44
CA ARG A 48 -9.22 -16.10 -1.02
C ARG A 48 -10.35 -16.90 -1.67
N TRP A 49 -10.21 -17.26 -2.95
CA TRP A 49 -11.18 -18.12 -3.64
C TRP A 49 -11.30 -19.51 -2.99
N VAL A 50 -10.18 -20.15 -2.63
CA VAL A 50 -10.19 -21.43 -1.91
C VAL A 50 -10.88 -21.29 -0.56
N LEU A 51 -10.56 -20.25 0.22
CA LEU A 51 -11.19 -20.00 1.53
C LEU A 51 -12.71 -19.80 1.40
N LEU A 52 -13.14 -19.05 0.39
CA LEU A 52 -14.56 -18.85 0.10
C LEU A 52 -15.26 -20.18 -0.23
N LYS A 53 -14.65 -21.03 -1.05
CA LYS A 53 -15.25 -22.31 -1.47
C LYS A 53 -15.22 -23.39 -0.39
N THR A 54 -14.16 -23.43 0.42
CA THR A 54 -13.93 -24.53 1.39
C THR A 54 -14.34 -24.20 2.82
N LYS A 55 -14.23 -22.94 3.24
CA LYS A 55 -14.53 -22.48 4.60
C LYS A 55 -15.71 -21.50 4.67
N LYS A 56 -16.31 -21.15 3.52
CA LYS A 56 -17.35 -20.11 3.42
C LYS A 56 -16.90 -18.77 4.01
N PHE A 57 -15.59 -18.52 3.98
CA PHE A 57 -14.98 -17.32 4.55
C PHE A 57 -14.60 -16.34 3.44
N LEU A 58 -15.18 -15.14 3.48
CA LEU A 58 -14.85 -14.06 2.56
C LEU A 58 -13.73 -13.20 3.16
N ALA A 59 -12.49 -13.58 2.87
CA ALA A 59 -11.32 -12.81 3.29
C ALA A 59 -11.23 -11.47 2.54
N PRO A 60 -10.83 -10.36 3.20
CA PRO A 60 -10.69 -9.07 2.55
C PRO A 60 -9.51 -9.06 1.57
N VAL A 61 -9.62 -8.23 0.53
CA VAL A 61 -8.52 -7.99 -0.41
C VAL A 61 -7.49 -7.03 0.19
N ALA A 62 -8.00 -6.00 0.86
CA ALA A 62 -7.23 -4.91 1.42
C ALA A 62 -7.62 -4.64 2.87
N ILE A 63 -6.66 -4.17 3.66
CA ILE A 63 -6.88 -3.69 5.03
C ILE A 63 -6.36 -2.25 5.10
N ALA A 64 -7.16 -1.32 5.63
CA ALA A 64 -6.67 0.00 6.04
C ALA A 64 -6.07 -0.13 7.45
N PHE A 65 -4.84 0.34 7.62
CA PHE A 65 -4.11 0.18 8.87
C PHE A 65 -3.33 1.44 9.22
N SER A 66 -3.41 1.85 10.49
CA SER A 66 -2.71 3.00 11.05
C SER A 66 -1.63 2.54 12.02
N PRO A 67 -0.33 2.56 11.64
CA PRO A 67 0.75 2.12 12.52
C PRO A 67 0.96 3.02 13.74
N THR A 68 0.54 4.29 13.62
CA THR A 68 0.62 5.32 14.65
C THR A 68 -0.40 6.41 14.33
N MET A 69 -0.85 7.14 15.35
CA MET A 69 -1.61 8.38 15.18
C MET A 69 -0.74 9.63 15.32
N ARG A 70 0.55 9.47 15.66
CA ARG A 70 1.49 10.59 15.74
C ARG A 70 1.77 11.15 14.35
N CYS A 71 1.75 12.47 14.23
CA CYS A 71 2.05 13.19 13.00
C CYS A 71 2.97 14.38 13.30
N ASN A 72 3.84 14.71 12.36
CA ASN A 72 4.66 15.91 12.39
C ASN A 72 3.92 17.17 11.88
N LEU A 73 2.65 17.05 11.48
CA LEU A 73 1.77 18.13 11.05
C LEU A 73 0.46 18.12 11.85
N SER A 74 -0.22 19.27 11.90
CA SER A 74 -1.53 19.47 12.54
C SER A 74 -2.53 20.05 11.54
N CYS A 75 -2.85 19.30 10.49
CA CYS A 75 -3.62 19.80 9.35
C CYS A 75 -5.07 20.14 9.75
N ILE A 76 -5.65 21.17 9.13
CA ILE A 76 -7.05 21.56 9.33
C ILE A 76 -7.97 20.42 8.86
N GLY A 77 -8.90 20.02 9.72
CA GLY A 77 -9.86 18.93 9.43
C GLY A 77 -9.23 17.54 9.35
N CYS A 78 -8.08 17.32 9.99
CA CYS A 78 -7.44 16.01 10.06
C CYS A 78 -8.04 15.16 11.16
N TYR A 79 -8.61 14.00 10.81
CA TYR A 79 -9.16 13.07 11.80
C TYR A 79 -8.10 12.57 12.78
N ALA A 80 -6.84 12.40 12.36
CA ALA A 80 -5.80 11.75 13.17
C ALA A 80 -5.39 12.59 14.39
N VAL A 81 -5.61 13.90 14.37
CA VAL A 81 -5.28 14.81 15.48
C VAL A 81 -6.18 14.54 16.69
N ASP A 82 -7.41 14.08 16.46
CA ASP A 82 -8.40 13.84 17.52
C ASP A 82 -8.28 12.43 18.12
N TYR A 83 -7.40 11.58 17.58
CA TYR A 83 -7.26 10.21 18.08
C TYR A 83 -6.33 10.16 19.30
N PRO A 84 -6.68 9.35 20.32
CA PRO A 84 -5.78 9.04 21.43
C PRO A 84 -4.44 8.47 20.93
N LEU A 85 -3.35 8.86 21.59
CA LEU A 85 -2.00 8.35 21.32
C LEU A 85 -1.62 7.17 22.22
N ASP A 86 -2.49 6.82 23.17
CA ASP A 86 -2.39 5.62 23.99
C ASP A 86 -2.88 4.39 23.21
N ASN A 87 -2.26 3.24 23.48
CA ASN A 87 -2.59 1.93 22.88
C ASN A 87 -2.14 1.74 21.41
N GLU A 88 -0.95 2.23 21.06
CA GLU A 88 -0.30 1.80 19.82
C GLU A 88 0.16 0.35 19.89
N LEU A 89 -0.03 -0.38 18.78
CA LEU A 89 0.52 -1.72 18.65
C LEU A 89 2.06 -1.68 18.68
N SER A 90 2.64 -2.63 19.41
CA SER A 90 4.06 -2.95 19.33
C SER A 90 4.43 -3.43 17.92
N LEU A 91 5.71 -3.36 17.56
CA LEU A 91 6.16 -3.85 16.24
C LEU A 91 5.90 -5.35 16.09
N ASP A 92 5.95 -6.12 17.17
CA ASP A 92 5.68 -7.56 17.17
C ASP A 92 4.20 -7.85 16.91
N GLU A 93 3.28 -7.08 17.48
CA GLU A 93 1.84 -7.21 17.19
C GLU A 93 1.54 -6.85 15.73
N ILE A 94 2.21 -5.82 15.18
CA ILE A 94 2.08 -5.45 13.76
C ILE A 94 2.62 -6.56 12.85
N ASP A 95 3.76 -7.16 13.20
CA ASP A 95 4.33 -8.30 12.48
C ASP A 95 3.39 -9.53 12.47
N GLN A 96 2.77 -9.81 13.62
CA GLN A 96 1.77 -10.87 13.75
C GLN A 96 0.50 -10.56 12.94
N LEU A 97 0.06 -9.30 12.92
CA LEU A 97 -1.06 -8.84 12.10
C LEU A 97 -0.79 -9.08 10.61
N PHE A 98 0.36 -8.63 10.09
CA PHE A 98 0.75 -8.82 8.69
C PHE A 98 0.88 -10.31 8.34
N SER A 99 1.53 -11.08 9.21
CA SER A 99 1.63 -12.54 9.07
C SER A 99 0.26 -13.22 8.98
N SER A 100 -0.70 -12.78 9.80
CA SER A 100 -2.06 -13.32 9.82
C SER A 100 -2.86 -12.92 8.58
N ALA A 101 -2.70 -11.68 8.12
CA ALA A 101 -3.32 -11.17 6.91
C ALA A 101 -2.84 -11.93 5.65
N GLU A 102 -1.53 -12.20 5.53
CA GLU A 102 -0.97 -13.03 4.46
C GLU A 102 -1.54 -14.47 4.45
N LYS A 103 -1.75 -15.05 5.64
CA LYS A 103 -2.30 -16.40 5.79
C LYS A 103 -3.70 -16.53 5.23
N ILE A 104 -4.52 -15.48 5.35
CA ILE A 104 -5.91 -15.45 4.83
C ILE A 104 -6.02 -14.87 3.42
N GLY A 105 -4.90 -14.47 2.81
CA GLY A 105 -4.87 -13.98 1.43
C GLY A 105 -5.23 -12.50 1.28
N VAL A 106 -5.04 -11.69 2.33
CA VAL A 106 -4.93 -10.23 2.15
C VAL A 106 -3.73 -9.95 1.26
N PHE A 107 -3.85 -8.94 0.41
CA PHE A 107 -2.77 -8.55 -0.49
C PHE A 107 -2.35 -7.09 -0.30
N ILE A 108 -3.31 -6.20 -0.03
CA ILE A 108 -3.05 -4.77 0.04
C ILE A 108 -3.20 -4.28 1.47
N PHE A 109 -2.24 -3.49 1.93
CA PHE A 109 -2.40 -2.65 3.10
C PHE A 109 -2.42 -1.20 2.66
N VAL A 110 -3.51 -0.50 2.96
CA VAL A 110 -3.58 0.96 2.84
C VAL A 110 -3.07 1.51 4.16
N ILE A 111 -1.82 1.93 4.17
CA ILE A 111 -1.16 2.48 5.35
C ILE A 111 -1.54 3.95 5.47
N THR A 112 -2.13 4.28 6.61
CA THR A 112 -2.72 5.57 6.96
C THR A 112 -2.37 5.89 8.42
N GLY A 113 -3.12 6.78 9.07
CA GLY A 113 -2.91 7.22 10.45
C GLY A 113 -1.72 8.14 10.61
N GLY A 114 -1.85 9.14 11.48
CA GLY A 114 -0.85 10.18 11.73
C GLY A 114 0.04 10.46 10.52
N GLU A 115 1.34 10.29 10.71
CA GLU A 115 2.31 10.08 9.64
C GLU A 115 3.00 8.72 9.86
N PRO A 116 2.88 7.75 8.92
CA PRO A 116 3.47 6.42 9.09
C PRO A 116 4.97 6.46 9.39
N LEU A 117 5.71 7.40 8.81
CA LEU A 117 7.16 7.55 9.03
C LEU A 117 7.52 8.00 10.46
N MET A 118 6.56 8.43 11.27
CA MET A 118 6.75 8.66 12.71
C MET A 118 6.92 7.34 13.49
N ARG A 119 6.46 6.21 12.93
CA ARG A 119 6.60 4.88 13.54
C ARG A 119 7.97 4.29 13.20
N LYS A 120 8.94 4.44 14.11
CA LYS A 120 10.28 3.83 13.98
C LYS A 120 10.17 2.32 13.72
N GLY A 121 10.94 1.84 12.74
CA GLY A 121 11.00 0.42 12.34
C GLY A 121 9.90 -0.03 11.36
N ILE A 122 8.92 0.82 11.02
CA ILE A 122 7.77 0.39 10.21
C ILE A 122 8.16 -0.02 8.78
N LEU A 123 9.09 0.69 8.15
CA LEU A 123 9.55 0.37 6.79
C LEU A 123 10.28 -0.99 6.74
N ASP A 124 10.98 -1.36 7.83
CA ASP A 124 11.63 -2.67 7.92
C ASP A 124 10.60 -3.80 8.00
N LEU A 125 9.49 -3.59 8.72
CA LEU A 125 8.38 -4.54 8.72
C LEU A 125 7.72 -4.65 7.34
N PHE A 126 7.52 -3.54 6.64
CA PHE A 126 6.98 -3.59 5.27
C PHE A 126 7.89 -4.39 4.34
N GLN A 127 9.21 -4.20 4.44
CA GLN A 127 10.19 -4.95 3.67
C GLN A 127 10.21 -6.45 4.02
N LYS A 128 10.09 -6.79 5.30
CA LYS A 128 9.96 -8.18 5.77
C LYS A 128 8.75 -8.88 5.16
N HIS A 129 7.62 -8.17 5.06
CA HIS A 129 6.37 -8.68 4.51
C HIS A 129 6.24 -8.46 2.99
N ASN A 130 7.23 -8.95 2.25
CA ASN A 130 7.36 -8.73 0.80
C ASN A 130 6.25 -9.35 -0.09
N LYS A 131 5.31 -10.10 0.50
CA LYS A 131 4.12 -10.64 -0.17
C LYS A 131 2.91 -9.69 -0.10
N LEU A 132 2.96 -8.71 0.80
CA LEU A 132 1.98 -7.66 0.92
C LEU A 132 2.44 -6.45 0.10
N LEU A 133 1.46 -5.75 -0.48
CA LEU A 133 1.63 -4.46 -1.12
C LEU A 133 1.18 -3.37 -0.15
N PHE A 134 2.08 -2.45 0.19
CA PHE A 134 1.81 -1.32 1.08
C PHE A 134 1.57 -0.06 0.26
N LEU A 135 0.34 0.43 0.23
CA LEU A 135 0.02 1.76 -0.28
C LEU A 135 0.17 2.73 0.89
N MET A 136 1.31 3.40 0.96
CA MET A 136 1.67 4.24 2.11
C MET A 136 1.29 5.69 1.89
N ILE A 137 0.21 6.14 2.52
CA ILE A 137 -0.19 7.53 2.51
C ILE A 137 0.74 8.30 3.45
N THR A 138 1.45 9.28 2.92
CA THR A 138 2.41 10.11 3.67
C THR A 138 2.18 11.59 3.36
N ASN A 139 2.46 12.46 4.32
CA ASN A 139 2.51 13.90 4.11
C ASN A 139 3.77 14.35 3.37
N GLY A 140 4.73 13.45 3.13
CA GLY A 140 5.94 13.72 2.36
C GLY A 140 7.03 14.49 3.11
N CYS A 141 6.70 15.24 4.17
CA CYS A 141 7.65 16.13 4.84
C CYS A 141 8.83 15.43 5.54
N LEU A 142 8.70 14.13 5.81
CA LEU A 142 9.76 13.31 6.42
C LEU A 142 10.52 12.45 5.41
N VAL A 143 10.17 12.52 4.12
CA VAL A 143 10.81 11.70 3.08
C VAL A 143 12.10 12.38 2.63
N ASP A 144 13.22 11.70 2.85
CA ASP A 144 14.55 12.08 2.36
C ASP A 144 15.09 11.02 1.37
N GLU A 145 16.29 11.24 0.85
CA GLU A 145 16.95 10.33 -0.08
C GLU A 145 17.12 8.92 0.49
N HIS A 146 17.38 8.79 1.79
CA HIS A 146 17.55 7.51 2.45
C HIS A 146 16.23 6.72 2.51
N ILE A 147 15.12 7.38 2.82
CA ILE A 147 13.79 6.78 2.81
C ILE A 147 13.37 6.39 1.39
N VAL A 148 13.66 7.24 0.40
CA VAL A 148 13.42 6.92 -1.02
C VAL A 148 14.17 5.65 -1.44
N GLU A 149 15.45 5.53 -1.07
CA GLU A 149 16.25 4.34 -1.37
C GLU A 149 15.72 3.09 -0.64
N LYS A 150 15.28 3.24 0.61
CA LYS A 150 14.66 2.17 1.38
C LYS A 150 13.34 1.69 0.74
N ILE A 151 12.51 2.61 0.27
CA ILE A 151 11.26 2.30 -0.45
C ILE A 151 11.58 1.57 -1.77
N ALA A 152 12.54 2.07 -2.54
CA ALA A 152 12.95 1.50 -3.82
C ALA A 152 13.46 0.06 -3.65
N SER A 153 14.33 -0.17 -2.67
CA SER A 153 14.88 -1.51 -2.37
C SER A 153 13.84 -2.47 -1.79
N SER A 154 12.82 -1.97 -1.09
CA SER A 154 11.72 -2.79 -0.58
C SER A 154 10.90 -3.39 -1.74
N GLY A 155 10.57 -2.60 -2.75
CA GLY A 155 9.87 -3.02 -3.98
C GLY A 155 8.44 -3.55 -3.77
N ASN A 156 7.84 -3.25 -2.62
CA ASN A 156 6.46 -3.58 -2.25
C ASN A 156 5.75 -2.43 -1.50
N ILE A 157 6.35 -1.24 -1.53
CA ILE A 157 5.81 -0.01 -0.96
C ILE A 157 5.55 0.95 -2.12
N ILE A 158 4.34 1.50 -2.20
CA ILE A 158 3.97 2.55 -3.15
C ILE A 158 3.58 3.78 -2.31
N PRO A 159 4.40 4.84 -2.29
CA PRO A 159 4.05 6.08 -1.63
C PRO A 159 2.85 6.75 -2.30
N ILE A 160 1.91 7.22 -1.50
CA ILE A 160 0.80 8.06 -1.91
C ILE A 160 0.97 9.40 -1.19
N VAL A 161 1.51 10.38 -1.91
CA VAL A 161 1.91 11.66 -1.32
C VAL A 161 0.70 12.57 -1.18
N SER A 162 0.52 13.14 0.00
CA SER A 162 -0.64 13.96 0.29
C SER A 162 -0.43 15.41 -0.18
N ILE A 163 -1.20 15.86 -1.16
CA ILE A 163 -1.17 17.22 -1.71
C ILE A 163 -2.61 17.65 -2.02
N ASP A 164 -3.03 18.84 -1.62
CA ASP A 164 -4.44 19.24 -1.65
C ASP A 164 -4.74 20.34 -2.69
N GLY A 165 -3.89 20.45 -3.71
CA GLY A 165 -3.95 21.48 -4.73
C GLY A 165 -2.62 22.21 -4.85
N TRP A 166 -2.66 23.44 -5.36
CA TRP A 166 -1.46 24.28 -5.47
C TRP A 166 -0.96 24.75 -4.09
N LYS A 167 0.09 25.56 -4.12
CA LYS A 167 0.73 26.09 -2.91
C LYS A 167 -0.25 26.67 -1.91
N GLU A 168 -1.18 27.51 -2.38
CA GLU A 168 -2.16 28.18 -1.54
C GLU A 168 -3.04 27.16 -0.79
N GLN A 169 -3.67 26.21 -1.49
CA GLN A 169 -4.60 25.25 -0.89
C GLN A 169 -3.88 24.25 0.02
N THR A 170 -2.71 23.78 -0.41
CA THR A 170 -1.89 22.84 0.37
C THR A 170 -1.38 23.50 1.65
N ASP A 171 -0.79 24.70 1.56
CA ASP A 171 -0.25 25.38 2.74
C ASP A 171 -1.36 25.88 3.68
N LEU A 172 -2.52 26.30 3.15
CA LEU A 172 -3.68 26.70 3.94
C LEU A 172 -4.11 25.58 4.90
N ARG A 173 -4.19 24.35 4.41
CA ARG A 173 -4.65 23.22 5.21
C ARG A 173 -3.55 22.56 6.02
N ARG A 174 -2.36 22.38 5.44
CA ARG A 174 -1.29 21.53 6.01
C ARG A 174 -0.22 22.30 6.75
N GLY A 175 -0.16 23.61 6.57
CA GLY A 175 0.84 24.49 7.16
C GLY A 175 1.79 25.10 6.11
N LYS A 176 2.31 26.28 6.42
CA LYS A 176 3.18 27.07 5.53
C LYS A 176 4.42 26.27 5.11
N GLY A 177 4.70 26.25 3.80
CA GLY A 177 5.88 25.60 3.23
C GLY A 177 5.76 24.09 3.06
N VAL A 178 4.60 23.47 3.37
CA VAL A 178 4.38 22.04 3.13
C VAL A 178 4.37 21.73 1.63
N TYR A 179 3.77 22.60 0.82
CA TYR A 179 3.72 22.41 -0.63
C TYR A 179 5.13 22.21 -1.25
N GLU A 180 6.08 23.07 -0.90
CA GLU A 180 7.45 22.99 -1.43
C GLU A 180 8.17 21.71 -0.97
N ARG A 181 7.95 21.28 0.27
CA ARG A 181 8.50 20.01 0.78
C ARG A 181 7.95 18.80 0.03
N VAL A 182 6.64 18.81 -0.23
CA VAL A 182 5.95 17.76 -0.98
C VAL A 182 6.41 17.72 -2.44
N GLU A 183 6.54 18.88 -3.11
CA GLU A 183 7.10 18.96 -4.47
C GLU A 183 8.53 18.41 -4.54
N ASN A 184 9.39 18.78 -3.60
CA ASN A 184 10.77 18.26 -3.52
C ASN A 184 10.77 16.74 -3.29
N THR A 185 9.89 16.25 -2.42
CA THR A 185 9.73 14.80 -2.16
C THR A 185 9.33 14.05 -3.43
N MET A 186 8.32 14.56 -4.15
CA MET A 186 7.90 13.95 -5.42
C MET A 186 8.99 14.04 -6.48
N GLN A 187 9.81 15.09 -6.49
CA GLN A 187 10.98 15.18 -7.37
C GLN A 187 12.02 14.10 -7.04
N LEU A 188 12.38 13.92 -5.77
CA LEU A 188 13.29 12.86 -5.33
C LEU A 188 12.79 11.47 -5.74
N MET A 189 11.48 11.22 -5.61
CA MET A 189 10.87 9.97 -6.05
C MET A 189 10.96 9.78 -7.58
N ARG A 190 10.74 10.84 -8.36
CA ARG A 190 10.89 10.83 -9.84
C ARG A 190 12.33 10.53 -10.24
N ASP A 191 13.30 11.21 -9.64
CA ASP A 191 14.72 11.07 -9.97
C ASP A 191 15.24 9.64 -9.73
N ARG A 192 14.59 8.92 -8.79
CA ARG A 192 14.89 7.53 -8.45
C ARG A 192 13.98 6.51 -9.14
N ASN A 193 13.13 6.93 -10.07
CA ASN A 193 12.17 6.08 -10.80
C ASN A 193 11.22 5.29 -9.88
N LEU A 194 10.84 5.86 -8.73
CA LEU A 194 9.83 5.24 -7.88
C LEU A 194 8.45 5.40 -8.50
N VAL A 195 7.63 4.35 -8.39
CA VAL A 195 6.20 4.47 -8.60
C VAL A 195 5.58 5.08 -7.36
N PHE A 196 4.97 6.25 -7.51
CA PHE A 196 4.20 6.91 -6.46
C PHE A 196 2.91 7.49 -7.04
N GLY A 197 1.94 7.75 -6.16
CA GLY A 197 0.73 8.48 -6.49
C GLY A 197 0.55 9.67 -5.56
N PHE A 198 -0.59 10.34 -5.68
CA PHE A 198 -0.97 11.39 -4.75
C PHE A 198 -2.37 11.13 -4.18
N SER A 199 -2.66 11.74 -3.03
CA SER A 199 -3.99 11.78 -2.42
C SER A 199 -4.31 13.21 -2.03
N SER A 200 -5.52 13.63 -2.37
CA SER A 200 -6.06 14.95 -2.03
C SER A 200 -7.37 14.75 -1.31
N MET A 201 -7.63 15.53 -0.26
CA MET A 201 -9.00 15.69 0.20
C MET A 201 -9.60 16.91 -0.47
N VAL A 202 -10.79 16.72 -1.00
CA VAL A 202 -11.54 17.73 -1.74
C VAL A 202 -12.48 18.44 -0.77
N TRP A 203 -12.46 19.77 -0.77
CA TRP A 203 -13.36 20.62 0.00
C TRP A 203 -13.69 21.91 -0.77
N GLY A 204 -14.46 22.80 -0.14
CA GLY A 204 -14.98 24.02 -0.76
C GLY A 204 -13.95 24.93 -1.44
N ASP A 205 -12.70 24.98 -0.94
CA ASP A 205 -11.69 25.90 -1.49
C ASP A 205 -10.85 25.28 -2.62
N ASN A 206 -10.85 23.96 -2.80
CA ASN A 206 -9.98 23.29 -3.77
C ASN A 206 -10.71 22.44 -4.83
N TYR A 207 -12.03 22.26 -4.73
CA TYR A 207 -12.77 21.40 -5.67
C TYR A 207 -12.61 21.82 -7.14
N LYS A 208 -12.58 23.12 -7.44
CA LYS A 208 -12.43 23.63 -8.82
C LYS A 208 -11.06 23.31 -9.44
N ILE A 209 -10.06 23.02 -8.61
CA ILE A 209 -8.70 22.73 -9.05
C ILE A 209 -8.50 21.22 -9.22
N LEU A 210 -9.23 20.40 -8.45
CA LEU A 210 -9.07 18.95 -8.39
C LEU A 210 -10.13 18.17 -9.19
N CYS A 211 -11.25 18.79 -9.56
CA CYS A 211 -12.37 18.18 -10.29
C CYS A 211 -12.70 18.97 -11.56
#